data_AF-A0A9E3IKQ9-F1
#
_entry.id   AF-A0A9E3IKQ9-F1
#
_cell.length_a   1.000
_cell.length_b   1.000
_cell.length_c   1.000
_cell.angle_alpha   90.00
_cell.angle_beta   90.00
_cell.angle_gamma   90.00
#
_symmetry.space_group_name_H-M   'P 1'
#
loop_
_entity.id
_entity.type
_entity.pdbx_description
1 polymer ?
#
loop_
_entity_poly.entity_id
_entity_poly.type
_entity_poly.pdbx_seq_one_letter_code
_entity_poly.pdbx_strand_id
1 'polypeptide(L)'
;MVEAPSPFKALLQKNLDLERAARLAEADSLDDTEWARLIAAAPAQGRALAQTEGYFHAEVTATADPSDAHRIVIKLVPGEPATVGRFTLEFDGELARQAESGDAKAMELQDRLREEWELQRGQVFRNRNWDAAKAQTLSALRNEGYAAASWTATAAQVDPATNRARLFLVVDTGPRFVAGDLVVEGLQRQPERNVRLLAGFGPGTPLTQKRLLDYQDRLQKTGLFDQVAVIYDPDPAHSGHATVTVHVHEQSLQQATVALGVNSVTGPRVTLEHTDRKVFGLPATLSSKLQWGREIQALQTSLATHPAESFHSWITGASVSRILSTGDDVRSGSLRFGRTQTSNALDRTTYAQFERSVQCSTADIKVYKDVDWPDPNHPGRYCVDARALSLNQSNVWRNVDSVVLPTEGYSLSGQIGIGEAGGPPSTLIDPQGNYGPYTRLYARLTQYWPLPQDFHLQARVELGQVIVKEHVAMPDAEQWRAGGEDSVRGYDWRSLAPRDRFNSIVGGNALATASIELAHPVSESLPSVWWATFVDAGGAAARFNDFSAGRGVGVGVRWRSPVGPLKIDLSKGKHIHHLHLDLSVGVVF
;
A
#
# COMPACT_ATOMS: atom_id res chain seq x y z
N MET A 1 -34.68 3.22 -30.76
CA MET A 1 -33.35 3.67 -31.23
C MET A 1 -33.10 5.08 -30.70
N VAL A 2 -31.99 5.31 -29.99
CA VAL A 2 -31.67 6.61 -29.39
C VAL A 2 -30.56 7.32 -30.18
N GLU A 3 -30.90 8.48 -30.74
CA GLU A 3 -29.99 9.42 -31.39
C GLU A 3 -29.70 10.60 -30.46
N ALA A 4 -28.63 10.50 -29.69
CA ALA A 4 -28.20 11.53 -28.77
C ALA A 4 -26.66 11.55 -28.68
N PRO A 5 -26.03 12.67 -28.30
CA PRO A 5 -24.60 12.70 -27.99
C PRO A 5 -24.25 11.66 -26.92
N SER A 6 -23.01 11.14 -26.97
CA SER A 6 -22.55 9.99 -26.16
C SER A 6 -22.96 9.98 -24.68
N PRO A 7 -22.90 11.08 -23.90
CA PRO A 7 -23.32 11.04 -22.49
C PRO A 7 -24.84 10.84 -22.30
N PHE A 8 -25.68 11.35 -23.20
CA PHE A 8 -27.14 11.25 -23.08
C PHE A 8 -27.68 9.94 -23.62
N LYS A 9 -26.99 9.32 -24.58
CA LYS A 9 -27.42 8.05 -25.17
C LYS A 9 -27.57 6.98 -24.10
N ALA A 10 -26.55 6.81 -23.25
CA ALA A 10 -26.59 5.86 -22.13
C ALA A 10 -27.65 6.22 -21.08
N LEU A 11 -27.79 7.52 -20.76
CA LEU A 11 -28.77 8.02 -19.79
C LEU A 11 -30.21 7.71 -20.24
N LEU A 12 -30.54 8.00 -21.49
CA LEU A 12 -31.86 7.75 -22.07
C LEU A 12 -32.15 6.25 -22.21
N GLN A 13 -31.20 5.48 -22.74
CA GLN A 13 -31.35 4.02 -22.88
C GLN A 13 -31.56 3.33 -21.52
N LYS A 14 -30.97 3.84 -20.44
CA LYS A 14 -31.14 3.24 -19.11
C LYS A 14 -32.46 3.62 -18.44
N ASN A 15 -32.93 4.86 -18.62
CA ASN A 15 -33.97 5.42 -17.75
C ASN A 15 -35.32 5.74 -18.45
N LEU A 16 -35.39 5.72 -19.78
CA LEU A 16 -36.67 5.92 -20.48
C LEU A 16 -37.59 4.73 -20.27
N ASP A 17 -38.86 5.00 -19.97
CA ASP A 17 -39.85 3.95 -19.78
C ASP A 17 -40.13 3.18 -21.07
N LEU A 18 -40.06 3.86 -22.22
CA LEU A 18 -40.16 3.25 -23.54
C LEU A 18 -39.06 2.20 -23.79
N GLU A 19 -37.81 2.48 -23.38
CA GLU A 19 -36.68 1.53 -23.50
C GLU A 19 -36.73 0.42 -22.45
N ARG A 20 -37.40 0.67 -21.32
CA ARG A 20 -37.66 -0.35 -20.28
C ARG A 20 -38.75 -1.32 -20.73
N ALA A 21 -39.84 -0.80 -21.28
CA ALA A 21 -40.93 -1.57 -21.87
C ALA A 21 -40.44 -2.43 -23.03
N ALA A 22 -39.64 -1.87 -23.95
CA ALA A 22 -39.05 -2.62 -25.07
C ALA A 22 -38.12 -3.77 -24.64
N ARG A 23 -37.53 -3.72 -23.43
CA ARG A 23 -36.66 -4.79 -22.89
C ARG A 23 -37.41 -5.85 -22.08
N LEU A 24 -38.53 -5.47 -21.46
CA LEU A 24 -39.32 -6.34 -20.59
C LEU A 24 -40.47 -7.05 -21.31
N ALA A 25 -40.92 -6.52 -22.45
CA ALA A 25 -41.98 -7.12 -23.23
C ALA A 25 -41.48 -8.41 -23.91
N GLU A 26 -41.97 -9.57 -23.46
CA GLU A 26 -42.25 -10.66 -24.40
C GLU A 26 -43.23 -10.10 -25.44
N ALA A 27 -42.98 -10.35 -26.73
CA ALA A 27 -43.40 -9.53 -27.86
C ALA A 27 -44.92 -9.24 -28.05
N ASP A 28 -45.82 -9.71 -27.18
CA ASP A 28 -47.28 -9.66 -27.33
C ASP A 28 -48.05 -9.03 -26.14
N SER A 29 -47.41 -8.45 -25.12
CA SER A 29 -48.11 -8.05 -23.88
C SER A 29 -48.54 -6.58 -23.77
N LEU A 30 -48.16 -5.70 -24.70
CA LEU A 30 -48.49 -4.27 -24.65
C LEU A 30 -49.38 -3.92 -25.84
N ASP A 31 -50.58 -3.39 -25.57
CA ASP A 31 -51.47 -2.95 -26.64
C ASP A 31 -50.95 -1.69 -27.35
N ASP A 32 -51.48 -1.42 -28.55
CA ASP A 32 -51.09 -0.26 -29.37
C ASP A 32 -51.34 1.09 -28.66
N THR A 33 -52.29 1.13 -27.73
CA THR A 33 -52.65 2.34 -26.96
C THR A 33 -51.58 2.66 -25.93
N GLU A 34 -51.04 1.65 -25.26
CA GLU A 34 -49.97 1.79 -24.27
C GLU A 34 -48.64 2.12 -24.95
N TRP A 35 -48.36 1.56 -26.13
CA TRP A 35 -47.23 1.99 -26.96
C TRP A 35 -47.33 3.46 -27.35
N ALA A 36 -48.50 3.90 -27.82
CA ALA A 36 -48.73 5.30 -28.16
C ALA A 36 -48.55 6.23 -26.95
N ARG A 37 -49.00 5.81 -25.76
CA ARG A 37 -48.83 6.55 -24.50
C ARG A 37 -47.35 6.71 -24.13
N LEU A 38 -46.57 5.63 -24.22
CA LEU A 38 -45.13 5.65 -23.90
C LEU A 38 -44.34 6.52 -24.90
N ILE A 39 -44.68 6.46 -26.18
CA ILE A 39 -44.08 7.32 -27.22
C ILE A 39 -44.40 8.80 -26.97
N ALA A 40 -45.65 9.12 -26.63
CA ALA A 40 -46.07 10.49 -26.33
C ALA A 40 -45.40 11.04 -25.04
N ALA A 41 -45.11 10.19 -24.06
CA ALA A 41 -44.44 10.57 -22.82
C ALA A 41 -42.91 10.69 -22.96
N ALA A 42 -42.29 9.98 -23.91
CA ALA A 42 -40.84 9.91 -24.07
C ALA A 42 -40.14 11.28 -24.23
N PRO A 43 -40.69 12.26 -24.98
CA PRO A 43 -40.11 13.61 -25.04
C PRO A 43 -40.00 14.31 -23.69
N ALA A 44 -41.06 14.25 -22.87
CA ALA A 44 -41.07 14.88 -21.55
C ALA A 44 -40.07 14.21 -20.60
N GLN A 45 -39.98 12.87 -20.63
CA GLN A 45 -39.00 12.11 -19.85
C GLN A 45 -37.56 12.41 -20.28
N GLY A 46 -37.30 12.45 -21.60
CA GLY A 46 -35.98 12.77 -22.12
C GLY A 46 -35.52 14.18 -21.72
N ARG A 47 -36.43 15.16 -21.73
CA ARG A 47 -36.13 16.52 -21.23
C ARG A 47 -35.82 16.53 -19.74
N ALA A 48 -36.62 15.84 -18.92
CA ALA A 48 -36.38 15.74 -17.49
C ALA A 48 -35.02 15.10 -17.19
N LEU A 49 -34.64 14.06 -17.94
CA LEU A 49 -33.32 13.43 -17.82
C LEU A 49 -32.19 14.38 -18.23
N ALA A 50 -32.34 15.11 -19.34
CA ALA A 50 -31.34 16.11 -19.75
C ALA A 50 -31.19 17.26 -18.75
N GLN A 51 -32.28 17.68 -18.09
CA GLN A 51 -32.25 18.67 -17.02
C GLN A 51 -31.40 18.22 -15.82
N THR A 52 -31.38 16.92 -15.50
CA THR A 52 -30.50 16.40 -14.41
C THR A 52 -29.01 16.57 -14.71
N GLU A 53 -28.65 16.60 -16.00
CA GLU A 53 -27.29 16.84 -16.52
C GLU A 53 -27.01 18.33 -16.79
N GLY A 54 -27.95 19.23 -16.46
CA GLY A 54 -27.80 20.67 -16.60
C GLY A 54 -28.35 21.26 -17.90
N TYR A 55 -29.08 20.49 -18.72
CA TYR A 55 -29.54 20.92 -20.04
C TYR A 55 -31.04 21.21 -20.03
N PHE A 56 -31.41 22.47 -19.80
CA PHE A 56 -32.80 22.89 -19.59
C PHE A 56 -33.57 23.20 -20.88
N HIS A 57 -32.86 23.43 -21.99
CA HIS A 57 -33.43 23.62 -23.34
C HIS A 57 -33.22 22.42 -24.25
N ALA A 58 -33.10 21.22 -23.66
CA ALA A 58 -32.97 20.03 -24.47
C ALA A 58 -34.24 19.84 -25.32
N GLU A 59 -34.07 19.75 -26.63
CA GLU A 59 -35.13 19.37 -27.54
C GLU A 59 -35.13 17.86 -27.68
N VAL A 60 -36.28 17.24 -27.38
CA VAL A 60 -36.46 15.79 -27.49
C VAL A 60 -37.68 15.52 -28.36
N THR A 61 -37.49 14.69 -29.38
CA THR A 61 -38.55 14.19 -30.24
C THR A 61 -38.57 12.67 -30.21
N ALA A 62 -39.76 12.08 -30.31
CA ALA A 62 -39.97 10.65 -30.45
C ALA A 62 -40.85 10.43 -31.67
N THR A 63 -40.34 9.74 -32.68
CA THR A 63 -41.05 9.48 -33.94
C THR A 63 -40.92 8.02 -34.33
N ALA A 64 -42.01 7.42 -34.82
CA ALA A 64 -41.94 6.12 -35.46
C ALA A 64 -41.21 6.24 -36.81
N ASP A 65 -40.40 5.24 -37.14
CA ASP A 65 -39.69 5.18 -38.41
C ASP A 65 -40.73 5.01 -39.55
N PRO A 66 -40.70 5.87 -40.59
CA PRO A 66 -41.63 5.76 -41.70
C PRO A 66 -41.51 4.45 -42.50
N SER A 67 -40.41 3.70 -42.35
CA SER A 67 -40.20 2.38 -42.96
C SER A 67 -40.65 1.20 -42.09
N ASP A 68 -40.82 1.41 -40.77
CA ASP A 68 -41.24 0.40 -39.81
C ASP A 68 -41.90 1.07 -38.60
N ALA A 69 -43.24 0.96 -38.50
CA ALA A 69 -44.02 1.56 -37.43
C ALA A 69 -43.64 1.03 -36.02
N HIS A 70 -42.97 -0.12 -35.93
CA HIS A 70 -42.50 -0.70 -34.67
C HIS A 70 -41.11 -0.19 -34.26
N ARG A 71 -40.44 0.59 -35.12
CA ARG A 71 -39.12 1.17 -34.83
C ARG A 71 -39.26 2.63 -34.39
N ILE A 72 -39.15 2.88 -33.08
CA ILE A 72 -39.20 4.25 -32.55
C ILE A 72 -37.81 4.88 -32.50
N VAL A 73 -37.68 6.09 -33.04
CA VAL A 73 -36.47 6.92 -33.00
C VAL A 73 -36.67 8.05 -31.99
N ILE A 74 -35.80 8.11 -30.99
CA ILE A 74 -35.77 9.17 -29.98
C ILE A 74 -34.54 10.02 -30.25
N LYS A 75 -34.75 11.28 -30.62
CA LYS A 75 -33.68 12.23 -30.91
C LYS A 75 -33.59 13.26 -29.80
N LEU A 76 -32.40 13.47 -29.25
CA LEU A 76 -32.13 14.49 -28.23
C LEU A 76 -31.04 15.46 -28.70
N VAL A 77 -31.40 16.74 -28.75
CA VAL A 77 -30.48 17.86 -28.98
C VAL A 77 -30.35 18.63 -27.65
N PRO A 78 -29.20 18.58 -26.95
CA PRO A 78 -29.11 19.05 -25.56
C PRO A 78 -29.24 20.58 -25.40
N GLY A 79 -28.82 21.36 -26.40
CA GLY A 79 -28.64 22.81 -26.26
C GLY A 79 -27.42 23.18 -25.40
N GLU A 80 -27.36 24.43 -24.93
CA GLU A 80 -26.31 24.90 -24.03
C GLU A 80 -26.55 24.45 -22.58
N PRO A 81 -25.51 24.04 -21.84
CA PRO A 81 -25.65 23.68 -20.44
C PRO A 81 -25.84 24.92 -19.56
N ALA A 82 -26.62 24.76 -18.49
CA ALA A 82 -26.69 25.76 -17.43
C ALA A 82 -25.33 25.89 -16.74
N THR A 83 -24.86 27.12 -16.56
CA THR A 83 -23.59 27.41 -15.87
C THR A 83 -23.85 28.17 -14.59
N VAL A 84 -23.00 27.99 -13.58
CA VAL A 84 -23.10 28.73 -12.31
C VAL A 84 -22.83 30.21 -12.57
N GLY A 85 -23.84 31.07 -12.35
CA GLY A 85 -23.71 32.52 -12.44
C GLY A 85 -23.26 33.15 -11.11
N ARG A 86 -23.84 32.67 -10.00
CA ARG A 86 -23.51 33.12 -8.65
C ARG A 86 -23.53 31.95 -7.68
N PHE A 87 -22.53 31.93 -6.81
CA PHE A 87 -22.41 31.02 -5.67
C PHE A 87 -22.30 31.85 -4.40
N THR A 88 -23.00 31.43 -3.35
CA THR A 88 -22.95 32.05 -2.03
C THR A 88 -23.05 30.93 -0.99
N LEU A 89 -22.01 30.83 -0.17
CA LEU A 89 -21.90 29.90 0.95
C LEU A 89 -21.72 30.70 2.23
N GLU A 90 -22.73 30.62 3.08
CA GLU A 90 -22.78 31.22 4.39
C GLU A 90 -22.60 30.15 5.47
N PHE A 91 -21.94 30.52 6.55
CA PHE A 91 -21.68 29.66 7.69
C PHE A 91 -22.46 30.20 8.88
N ASP A 92 -23.06 29.30 9.64
CA ASP A 92 -23.69 29.55 10.94
C ASP A 92 -23.05 28.63 12.01
N GLY A 93 -23.35 28.89 13.27
CA GLY A 93 -22.87 28.11 14.41
C GLY A 93 -21.53 28.62 14.97
N GLU A 94 -20.79 27.73 15.63
CA GLU A 94 -19.55 28.08 16.34
C GLU A 94 -18.47 28.59 15.38
N LEU A 95 -18.33 27.99 14.20
CA LEU A 95 -17.31 28.41 13.22
C LEU A 95 -17.52 29.86 12.77
N ALA A 96 -18.79 30.27 12.56
CA ALA A 96 -19.14 31.63 12.16
C ALA A 96 -18.79 32.62 13.26
N ARG A 97 -19.21 32.35 14.51
CA ARG A 97 -18.90 33.18 15.67
C ARG A 97 -17.39 33.33 15.90
N GLN A 98 -16.62 32.25 15.73
CA GLN A 98 -15.16 32.30 15.85
C GLN A 98 -14.52 33.18 14.78
N ALA A 99 -14.95 33.05 13.52
CA ALA A 99 -14.45 33.88 12.43
C ALA A 99 -14.79 35.37 12.64
N GLU A 100 -16.00 35.70 13.08
CA GLU A 100 -16.43 37.06 13.41
C GLU A 100 -15.63 37.67 14.57
N SER A 101 -15.24 36.83 15.54
CA SER A 101 -14.38 37.24 16.66
C SER A 101 -12.90 37.43 16.29
N GLY A 102 -12.51 37.14 15.04
CA GLY A 102 -11.15 37.29 14.52
C GLY A 102 -10.24 36.07 14.70
N ASP A 103 -10.79 34.86 14.92
CA ASP A 103 -9.98 33.63 14.92
C ASP A 103 -9.47 33.33 13.49
N ALA A 104 -8.16 33.46 13.31
CA ALA A 104 -7.50 33.22 12.02
C ALA A 104 -7.75 31.82 11.45
N LYS A 105 -7.83 30.78 12.28
CA LYS A 105 -8.07 29.40 11.83
C LYS A 105 -9.51 29.20 11.37
N ALA A 106 -10.46 29.84 12.06
CA ALA A 106 -11.86 29.80 11.66
C ALA A 106 -12.07 30.51 10.31
N MET A 107 -11.45 31.67 10.12
CA MET A 107 -11.46 32.41 8.86
C MET A 107 -10.81 31.59 7.72
N GLU A 108 -9.61 31.05 7.96
CA GLU A 108 -8.90 30.20 6.99
C GLU A 108 -9.72 28.97 6.58
N LEU A 109 -10.41 28.33 7.54
CA LEU A 109 -11.28 27.19 7.25
C LEU A 109 -12.47 27.59 6.37
N GLN A 110 -13.14 28.70 6.67
CA GLN A 110 -14.26 29.16 5.84
C GLN A 110 -13.82 29.49 4.42
N ASP A 111 -12.68 30.17 4.27
CA ASP A 111 -12.15 30.55 2.97
C ASP A 111 -11.74 29.32 2.17
N ARG A 112 -11.04 28.38 2.80
CA ARG A 112 -10.69 27.08 2.18
C ARG A 112 -11.93 26.33 1.70
N LEU A 113 -12.99 26.25 2.51
CA LEU A 113 -14.23 25.58 2.12
C LEU A 113 -14.96 26.29 0.96
N ARG A 114 -14.85 27.62 0.86
CA ARG A 114 -15.39 28.38 -0.28
C ARG A 114 -14.56 28.16 -1.55
N GLU A 115 -13.24 28.05 -1.42
CA GLU A 115 -12.31 27.83 -2.54
C GLU A 115 -12.40 26.39 -3.08
N GLU A 116 -12.48 25.39 -2.19
CA GLU A 116 -12.57 23.97 -2.54
C GLU A 116 -13.94 23.58 -3.13
N TRP A 117 -14.95 24.45 -3.05
CA TRP A 117 -16.27 24.19 -3.61
C TRP A 117 -16.20 24.02 -5.14
N GLU A 118 -16.54 22.84 -5.65
CA GLU A 118 -16.34 22.49 -7.07
C GLU A 118 -17.20 23.32 -8.05
N LEU A 119 -18.40 23.73 -7.64
CA LEU A 119 -19.35 24.47 -8.50
C LEU A 119 -19.13 25.99 -8.43
N GLN A 120 -17.92 26.43 -8.79
CA GLN A 120 -17.56 27.86 -8.91
C GLN A 120 -18.26 28.53 -10.09
N ARG A 121 -18.25 29.88 -10.10
CA ARG A 121 -18.77 30.67 -11.23
C ARG A 121 -18.17 30.22 -12.57
N GLY A 122 -19.03 29.99 -13.55
CA GLY A 122 -18.66 29.53 -14.90
C GLY A 122 -18.65 28.02 -15.09
N GLN A 123 -18.66 27.22 -14.02
CA GLN A 123 -18.76 25.77 -14.11
C GLN A 123 -20.14 25.32 -14.57
N VAL A 124 -20.21 24.17 -15.24
CA VAL A 124 -21.48 23.56 -15.65
C VAL A 124 -22.21 23.03 -14.41
N PHE A 125 -23.47 23.42 -14.26
CA PHE A 125 -24.33 22.94 -13.18
C PHE A 125 -24.89 21.56 -13.51
N ARG A 126 -24.64 20.58 -12.65
CA ARG A 126 -25.25 19.24 -12.69
C ARG A 126 -25.75 18.87 -11.31
N ASN A 127 -26.90 18.21 -11.22
CA ASN A 127 -27.47 17.81 -9.93
C ASN A 127 -26.53 16.87 -9.16
N ARG A 128 -25.86 15.94 -9.86
CA ARG A 128 -24.88 15.05 -9.25
C ARG A 128 -23.72 15.80 -8.60
N ASN A 129 -23.19 16.82 -9.28
CA ASN A 129 -22.08 17.63 -8.75
C ASN A 129 -22.53 18.49 -7.57
N TRP A 130 -23.78 18.96 -7.59
CA TRP A 130 -24.37 19.70 -6.48
C TRP A 130 -24.46 18.87 -5.20
N ASP A 131 -24.96 17.64 -5.31
CA ASP A 131 -25.06 16.74 -4.17
C ASP A 131 -23.67 16.27 -3.69
N ALA A 132 -22.73 16.02 -4.61
CA ALA A 132 -21.35 15.68 -4.28
C ALA A 132 -20.64 16.80 -3.52
N ALA A 133 -20.72 18.05 -4.02
CA ALA A 133 -20.11 19.20 -3.38
C ALA A 133 -20.68 19.45 -1.97
N LYS A 134 -22.00 19.33 -1.79
CA LYS A 134 -22.64 19.40 -0.47
C LYS A 134 -22.11 18.36 0.51
N ALA A 135 -21.99 17.11 0.06
CA ALA A 135 -21.47 16.02 0.90
C ALA A 135 -19.99 16.23 1.26
N GLN A 136 -19.19 16.71 0.31
CA GLN A 136 -17.77 17.01 0.51
C GLN A 136 -17.55 18.12 1.54
N THR A 137 -18.32 19.22 1.48
CA THR A 137 -18.23 20.31 2.48
C THR A 137 -18.57 19.82 3.89
N LEU A 138 -19.65 19.03 4.05
CA LEU A 138 -19.96 18.44 5.35
C LEU A 138 -18.85 17.50 5.84
N SER A 139 -18.28 16.70 4.94
CA SER A 139 -17.14 15.84 5.29
C SER A 139 -15.92 16.64 5.72
N ALA A 140 -15.62 17.76 5.05
CA ALA A 140 -14.50 18.62 5.40
C ALA A 140 -14.71 19.30 6.78
N LEU A 141 -15.94 19.72 7.10
CA LEU A 141 -16.28 20.22 8.44
C LEU A 141 -16.12 19.14 9.53
N ARG A 142 -16.58 17.91 9.28
CA ARG A 142 -16.38 16.77 10.18
C ARG A 142 -14.90 16.45 10.39
N ASN A 143 -14.08 16.58 9.34
CA ASN A 143 -12.63 16.43 9.43
C ASN A 143 -11.98 17.49 10.36
N GLU A 144 -12.62 18.62 10.60
CA GLU A 144 -12.15 19.68 11.50
C GLU A 144 -12.75 19.61 12.92
N GLY A 145 -13.69 18.69 13.14
CA GLY A 145 -14.32 18.43 14.44
C GLY A 145 -15.74 18.97 14.59
N TYR A 146 -16.37 19.42 13.50
CA TYR A 146 -17.76 19.86 13.46
C TYR A 146 -18.67 18.69 13.08
N ALA A 147 -18.87 17.77 14.02
CA ALA A 147 -19.58 16.50 13.81
C ALA A 147 -21.05 16.69 13.41
N ALA A 148 -21.70 17.66 14.07
CA ALA A 148 -23.10 17.99 13.92
C ALA A 148 -23.39 18.93 12.74
N ALA A 149 -22.38 19.20 11.89
CA ALA A 149 -22.55 20.09 10.76
C ALA A 149 -23.67 19.60 9.83
N SER A 150 -24.58 20.50 9.50
CA SER A 150 -25.77 20.21 8.69
C SER A 150 -26.18 21.42 7.83
N TRP A 151 -26.93 21.15 6.77
CA TRP A 151 -27.44 22.22 5.90
C TRP A 151 -28.75 22.78 6.45
N THR A 152 -28.77 24.06 6.79
CA THR A 152 -29.99 24.76 7.23
C THR A 152 -30.80 25.24 6.04
N ALA A 153 -30.13 25.65 4.96
CA ALA A 153 -30.77 26.04 3.71
C ALA A 153 -29.90 25.66 2.50
N THR A 154 -30.51 25.09 1.47
CA THR A 154 -29.84 24.86 0.17
C THR A 154 -30.82 25.19 -0.96
N ALA A 155 -30.42 26.05 -1.89
CA ALA A 155 -31.20 26.39 -3.06
C ALA A 155 -30.33 26.45 -4.32
N ALA A 156 -30.74 25.71 -5.34
CA ALA A 156 -30.18 25.79 -6.69
C ALA A 156 -31.27 26.27 -7.64
N GLN A 157 -31.27 27.56 -7.93
CA GLN A 157 -32.25 28.18 -8.84
C GLN A 157 -31.63 28.31 -10.22
N VAL A 158 -32.15 27.55 -11.18
CA VAL A 158 -31.73 27.68 -12.58
C VAL A 158 -32.71 28.61 -13.29
N ASP A 159 -32.18 29.68 -13.87
CA ASP A 159 -32.93 30.56 -14.77
C ASP A 159 -32.85 30.01 -16.19
N PRO A 160 -33.96 29.47 -16.75
CA PRO A 160 -33.96 28.94 -18.10
C PRO A 160 -33.69 30.02 -19.14
N ALA A 161 -34.10 31.28 -18.93
CA ALA A 161 -33.90 32.31 -19.95
C ALA A 161 -32.43 32.65 -20.19
N THR A 162 -31.59 32.51 -19.16
CA THR A 162 -30.18 32.89 -19.21
C THR A 162 -29.20 31.72 -19.13
N ASN A 163 -29.68 30.48 -18.96
CA ASN A 163 -28.87 29.30 -18.69
C ASN A 163 -27.90 29.52 -17.51
N ARG A 164 -28.35 30.25 -16.48
CA ARG A 164 -27.55 30.54 -15.28
C ARG A 164 -28.17 29.93 -14.03
N ALA A 165 -27.36 29.20 -13.29
CA ALA A 165 -27.68 28.71 -11.95
C ALA A 165 -27.23 29.71 -10.87
N ARG A 166 -28.10 29.99 -9.91
CA ARG A 166 -27.80 30.71 -8.67
C ARG A 166 -27.83 29.71 -7.52
N LEU A 167 -26.69 29.54 -6.88
CA LEU A 167 -26.47 28.60 -5.79
C LEU A 167 -26.39 29.38 -4.47
N PHE A 168 -27.24 29.03 -3.52
CA PHE A 168 -27.26 29.58 -2.17
C PHE A 168 -27.27 28.45 -1.16
N LEU A 169 -26.31 28.44 -0.24
CA LEU A 169 -26.24 27.47 0.84
C LEU A 169 -25.91 28.15 2.16
N VAL A 170 -26.56 27.66 3.22
CA VAL A 170 -26.26 28.01 4.60
C VAL A 170 -25.97 26.72 5.34
N VAL A 171 -24.76 26.58 5.85
CA VAL A 171 -24.36 25.44 6.68
C VAL A 171 -24.32 25.87 8.14
N ASP A 172 -25.08 25.18 9.00
CA ASP A 172 -24.86 25.25 10.44
C ASP A 172 -23.75 24.27 10.79
N THR A 173 -22.64 24.81 11.28
CA THR A 173 -21.48 24.01 11.68
C THR A 173 -21.69 23.29 13.00
N GLY A 174 -22.67 23.72 13.81
CA GLY A 174 -22.82 23.28 15.18
C GLY A 174 -21.59 23.61 16.04
N PRO A 175 -21.50 23.07 17.26
CA PRO A 175 -20.32 23.22 18.09
C PRO A 175 -19.19 22.29 17.62
N ARG A 176 -17.95 22.70 17.91
CA ARG A 176 -16.79 21.84 17.73
C ARG A 176 -16.72 20.81 18.87
N PHE A 177 -16.59 19.54 18.52
CA PHE A 177 -16.51 18.45 19.48
C PHE A 177 -15.10 18.33 20.04
N VAL A 178 -14.99 18.19 21.36
CA VAL A 178 -13.75 17.88 22.06
C VAL A 178 -13.88 16.58 22.84
N ALA A 179 -12.77 15.86 22.97
CA ALA A 179 -12.71 14.58 23.66
C ALA A 179 -13.08 14.77 25.13
N GLY A 180 -13.96 13.91 25.64
CA GLY A 180 -14.21 13.72 27.05
C GLY A 180 -13.57 12.43 27.53
N ASP A 181 -14.37 11.60 28.19
CA ASP A 181 -13.94 10.29 28.67
C ASP A 181 -13.82 9.28 27.53
N LEU A 182 -12.86 8.36 27.69
CA LEU A 182 -12.71 7.20 26.84
C LEU A 182 -13.33 5.98 27.53
N VAL A 183 -14.33 5.37 26.90
CA VAL A 183 -14.97 4.13 27.36
C VAL A 183 -14.53 3.00 26.44
N VAL A 184 -14.11 1.87 27.01
CA VAL A 184 -13.62 0.71 26.25
C VAL A 184 -14.53 -0.49 26.51
N GLU A 185 -15.02 -1.09 25.44
CA GLU A 185 -15.93 -2.23 25.49
C GLU A 185 -15.42 -3.41 24.65
N GLY A 186 -15.75 -4.64 25.07
CA GLY A 186 -15.43 -5.87 24.34
C GLY A 186 -14.09 -6.52 24.70
N LEU A 187 -13.32 -5.94 25.63
CA LEU A 187 -12.14 -6.58 26.21
C LEU A 187 -12.50 -7.80 27.06
N GLN A 188 -11.69 -8.86 26.93
CA GLN A 188 -11.85 -10.13 27.66
C GLN A 188 -10.54 -10.54 28.34
N ARG A 189 -9.42 -10.52 27.62
CA ARG A 189 -8.11 -11.05 28.07
C ARG A 189 -6.99 -10.02 28.00
N GLN A 190 -7.15 -8.98 27.17
CA GLN A 190 -6.21 -7.89 27.00
C GLN A 190 -6.48 -6.79 28.05
N PRO A 191 -5.42 -6.20 28.63
CA PRO A 191 -5.58 -5.10 29.58
C PRO A 191 -6.07 -3.83 28.87
N GLU A 192 -6.99 -3.10 29.49
CA GLU A 192 -7.56 -1.85 28.96
C GLU A 192 -6.52 -0.78 28.67
N ARG A 193 -5.40 -0.81 29.40
CA ARG A 193 -4.23 0.04 29.15
C ARG A 193 -3.75 -0.02 27.69
N ASN A 194 -3.85 -1.18 27.04
CA ASN A 194 -3.44 -1.34 25.64
C ASN A 194 -4.31 -0.52 24.68
N VAL A 195 -5.56 -0.25 25.07
CA VAL A 195 -6.48 0.58 24.29
C VAL A 195 -6.27 2.05 24.62
N ARG A 196 -6.23 2.41 25.91
CA ARG A 196 -6.11 3.81 26.38
C ARG A 196 -4.80 4.47 25.96
N LEU A 197 -3.67 3.78 26.05
CA LEU A 197 -2.35 4.36 25.71
C LEU A 197 -2.21 4.69 24.22
N LEU A 198 -3.01 4.04 23.37
CA LEU A 198 -2.97 4.24 21.92
C LEU A 198 -3.87 5.39 21.46
N ALA A 199 -4.69 5.98 22.34
CA ALA A 199 -5.62 7.06 21.99
C ALA A 199 -4.90 8.23 21.31
N GLY A 200 -3.75 8.67 21.83
CA GLY A 200 -3.01 9.80 21.26
C GLY A 200 -3.73 11.15 21.40
N PHE A 201 -4.76 11.21 22.23
CA PHE A 201 -5.50 12.40 22.63
C PHE A 201 -6.00 12.24 24.06
N GLY A 202 -6.28 13.36 24.73
CA GLY A 202 -6.88 13.39 26.05
C GLY A 202 -8.04 14.39 26.12
N PRO A 203 -8.72 14.51 27.28
CA PRO A 203 -9.84 15.41 27.45
C PRO A 203 -9.54 16.84 26.98
N GLY A 204 -10.49 17.48 26.31
CA GLY A 204 -10.36 18.83 25.72
C GLY A 204 -9.67 18.88 24.35
N THR A 205 -9.14 17.76 23.85
CA THR A 205 -8.56 17.71 22.48
C THR A 205 -9.69 17.69 21.43
N PRO A 206 -9.64 18.48 20.34
CA PRO A 206 -10.66 18.41 19.29
C PRO A 206 -10.83 16.99 18.72
N LEU A 207 -12.07 16.53 18.52
CA LEU A 207 -12.35 15.23 17.91
C LEU A 207 -12.49 15.37 16.39
N THR A 208 -11.36 15.28 15.68
CA THR A 208 -11.37 15.25 14.23
C THR A 208 -11.54 13.83 13.71
N GLN A 209 -12.24 13.65 12.58
CA GLN A 209 -12.39 12.33 11.95
C GLN A 209 -11.03 11.66 11.69
N LYS A 210 -10.04 12.41 11.20
CA LYS A 210 -8.68 11.91 11.00
C LYS A 210 -8.07 11.32 12.28
N ARG A 211 -8.23 12.00 13.42
CA ARG A 211 -7.68 11.55 14.71
C ARG A 211 -8.32 10.25 15.20
N LEU A 212 -9.64 10.12 15.01
CA LEU A 212 -10.37 8.89 15.35
C LEU A 212 -9.96 7.72 14.45
N LEU A 213 -9.81 7.95 13.15
CA LEU A 213 -9.32 6.95 12.20
C LEU A 213 -7.87 6.55 12.49
N ASP A 214 -6.99 7.52 12.79
CA ASP A 214 -5.60 7.25 13.17
C ASP A 214 -5.54 6.41 14.45
N TYR A 215 -6.46 6.64 15.40
CA TYR A 215 -6.57 5.83 16.62
C TYR A 215 -7.05 4.41 16.33
N GLN A 216 -8.11 4.26 15.53
CA GLN A 216 -8.61 2.97 15.10
C GLN A 216 -7.51 2.15 14.40
N ASP A 217 -6.79 2.77 13.46
CA ASP A 217 -5.71 2.11 12.72
C ASP A 217 -4.54 1.70 13.63
N ARG A 218 -4.16 2.55 14.61
CA ARG A 218 -3.16 2.17 15.63
C ARG A 218 -3.59 0.94 16.42
N LEU A 219 -4.85 0.86 16.84
CA LEU A 219 -5.37 -0.30 17.56
C LEU A 219 -5.32 -1.56 16.70
N GLN A 220 -5.74 -1.48 15.43
CA GLN A 220 -5.70 -2.60 14.49
C GLN A 220 -4.26 -3.07 14.23
N LYS A 221 -3.31 -2.15 14.05
CA LYS A 221 -1.88 -2.44 13.81
C LYS A 221 -1.17 -3.11 14.98
N THR A 222 -1.73 -3.06 16.20
CA THR A 222 -1.19 -3.86 17.31
C THR A 222 -1.30 -5.36 17.06
N GLY A 223 -2.23 -5.77 16.18
CA GLY A 223 -2.59 -7.16 16.00
C GLY A 223 -3.25 -7.78 17.23
N LEU A 224 -3.73 -7.01 18.21
CA LEU A 224 -4.44 -7.54 19.38
C LEU A 224 -5.95 -7.69 19.14
N PHE A 225 -6.47 -6.99 18.14
CA PHE A 225 -7.89 -6.89 17.83
C PHE A 225 -8.11 -7.15 16.34
N ASP A 226 -9.12 -7.93 15.98
CA ASP A 226 -9.53 -8.16 14.58
C ASP A 226 -10.64 -7.20 14.13
N GLN A 227 -11.40 -6.64 15.08
CA GLN A 227 -12.36 -5.56 14.85
C GLN A 227 -12.16 -4.44 15.86
N VAL A 228 -12.19 -3.20 15.35
CA VAL A 228 -12.09 -1.98 16.14
C VAL A 228 -13.05 -0.95 15.56
N ALA A 229 -13.93 -0.41 16.40
CA ALA A 229 -14.79 0.71 16.05
C ALA A 229 -14.64 1.80 17.11
N VAL A 230 -14.29 3.01 16.66
CA VAL A 230 -14.18 4.20 17.53
C VAL A 230 -15.32 5.14 17.19
N ILE A 231 -16.26 5.30 18.12
CA ILE A 231 -17.47 6.11 17.94
C ILE A 231 -17.65 7.13 19.06
N TYR A 232 -18.42 8.17 18.80
CA TYR A 232 -18.90 9.11 19.81
C TYR A 232 -20.29 9.59 19.39
N ASP A 233 -21.08 10.02 20.36
CA ASP A 233 -22.40 10.59 20.10
C ASP A 233 -22.26 12.02 19.54
N PRO A 234 -22.75 12.31 18.32
CA PRO A 234 -22.70 13.63 17.72
C PRO A 234 -23.76 14.60 18.25
N ASP A 235 -24.37 14.35 19.42
CA ASP A 235 -25.26 15.29 20.10
C ASP A 235 -24.51 16.60 20.47
N PRO A 236 -24.93 17.77 19.95
CA PRO A 236 -24.37 19.07 20.32
C PRO A 236 -24.33 19.35 21.82
N ALA A 237 -25.23 18.77 22.62
CA ALA A 237 -25.24 18.93 24.08
C ALA A 237 -23.96 18.38 24.74
N HIS A 238 -23.33 17.38 24.12
CA HIS A 238 -22.12 16.75 24.62
C HIS A 238 -20.84 17.26 23.96
N SER A 239 -20.91 18.31 23.12
CA SER A 239 -19.77 18.74 22.30
C SER A 239 -18.55 19.19 23.11
N GLY A 240 -18.77 19.79 24.29
CA GLY A 240 -17.70 20.25 25.19
C GLY A 240 -17.00 19.14 25.98
N HIS A 241 -17.56 17.93 25.97
CA HIS A 241 -17.02 16.77 26.67
C HIS A 241 -17.60 15.47 26.08
N ALA A 242 -17.24 15.17 24.84
CA ALA A 242 -17.83 14.08 24.10
C ALA A 242 -17.19 12.73 24.49
N THR A 243 -18.00 11.82 25.03
CA THR A 243 -17.55 10.47 25.40
C THR A 243 -17.22 9.67 24.15
N VAL A 244 -15.97 9.24 24.04
CA VAL A 244 -15.50 8.37 22.95
C VAL A 244 -15.60 6.93 23.41
N THR A 245 -16.42 6.14 22.72
CA THR A 245 -16.59 4.70 22.99
C THR A 245 -15.80 3.90 21.97
N VAL A 246 -14.96 2.99 22.46
CA VAL A 246 -14.14 2.09 21.64
C VAL A 246 -14.67 0.68 21.81
N HIS A 247 -15.30 0.15 20.78
CA HIS A 247 -15.67 -1.26 20.73
C HIS A 247 -14.52 -2.04 20.08
N VAL A 248 -14.03 -3.04 20.80
CA VAL A 248 -13.00 -3.95 20.29
C VAL A 248 -13.47 -5.39 20.34
N HIS A 249 -13.03 -6.18 19.36
CA HIS A 249 -13.08 -7.63 19.44
C HIS A 249 -11.64 -8.15 19.46
N GLU A 250 -11.31 -8.94 20.49
CA GLU A 250 -9.96 -9.46 20.65
C GLU A 250 -9.67 -10.59 19.66
N GLN A 251 -8.51 -10.50 19.02
CA GLN A 251 -7.99 -11.60 18.22
C GLN A 251 -7.62 -12.79 19.11
N SER A 252 -7.54 -13.99 18.54
CA SER A 252 -7.10 -15.19 19.25
C SER A 252 -5.69 -14.98 19.85
N LEU A 253 -5.52 -15.40 21.12
CA LEU A 253 -4.23 -15.24 21.81
C LEU A 253 -3.10 -15.92 21.06
N GLN A 254 -3.37 -17.11 20.53
CA GLN A 254 -2.44 -17.86 19.70
C GLN A 254 -3.00 -18.03 18.30
N GLN A 255 -2.12 -17.93 17.31
CA GLN A 255 -2.43 -18.15 15.92
C GLN A 255 -1.23 -18.84 15.27
N ALA A 256 -1.50 -19.97 14.61
CA ALA A 256 -0.52 -20.65 13.78
C ALA A 256 -1.01 -20.59 12.33
N THR A 257 -0.10 -20.23 11.43
CA THR A 257 -0.35 -20.12 9.99
C THR A 257 0.65 -21.01 9.28
N VAL A 258 0.17 -21.89 8.40
CA VAL A 258 1.02 -22.74 7.58
C VAL A 258 0.95 -22.26 6.14
N ALA A 259 2.11 -22.01 5.55
CA ALA A 259 2.21 -21.63 4.15
C ALA A 259 3.06 -22.61 3.37
N LEU A 260 2.55 -23.06 2.23
CA LEU A 260 3.27 -23.86 1.25
C LEU A 260 3.67 -22.96 0.09
N GLY A 261 4.93 -23.05 -0.33
CA GLY A 261 5.40 -22.31 -1.48
C GLY A 261 6.39 -23.08 -2.32
N VAL A 262 6.46 -22.72 -3.60
CA VAL A 262 7.48 -23.23 -4.53
C VAL A 262 8.10 -22.03 -5.21
N ASN A 263 9.43 -22.03 -5.26
CA ASN A 263 10.19 -21.12 -6.10
C ASN A 263 11.05 -21.94 -7.06
N SER A 264 11.11 -21.57 -8.33
CA SER A 264 11.88 -22.34 -9.32
C SER A 264 13.39 -22.35 -9.04
N VAL A 265 13.90 -21.33 -8.35
CA VAL A 265 15.32 -21.21 -7.98
C VAL A 265 15.62 -21.90 -6.64
N THR A 266 14.85 -21.57 -5.58
CA THR A 266 15.11 -22.08 -4.22
C THR A 266 14.35 -23.38 -3.87
N GLY A 267 13.49 -23.84 -4.78
CA GLY A 267 12.72 -25.08 -4.65
C GLY A 267 11.46 -24.95 -3.79
N PRO A 268 10.83 -26.09 -3.42
CA PRO A 268 9.71 -26.11 -2.50
C PRO A 268 10.13 -25.68 -1.09
N ARG A 269 9.22 -24.99 -0.40
CA ARG A 269 9.37 -24.55 0.99
C ARG A 269 8.06 -24.69 1.76
N VAL A 270 8.19 -24.97 3.05
CA VAL A 270 7.13 -24.90 4.04
C VAL A 270 7.46 -23.76 4.99
N THR A 271 6.49 -22.94 5.34
CA THR A 271 6.62 -21.89 6.34
C THR A 271 5.57 -22.09 7.42
N LEU A 272 5.99 -22.07 8.68
CA LEU A 272 5.13 -22.08 9.84
C LEU A 272 5.34 -20.76 10.58
N GLU A 273 4.29 -19.97 10.72
CA GLU A 273 4.29 -18.75 11.52
C GLU A 273 3.40 -18.97 12.74
N HIS A 274 3.94 -18.75 13.94
CA HIS A 274 3.22 -18.84 15.19
C HIS A 274 3.30 -17.51 15.93
N THR A 275 2.15 -16.96 16.30
CA THR A 275 2.04 -15.74 17.09
C THR A 275 1.33 -16.03 18.40
N ASP A 276 1.98 -15.73 19.52
CA ASP A 276 1.40 -15.71 20.86
C ASP A 276 1.37 -14.28 21.38
N ARG A 277 0.17 -13.70 21.49
CA ARG A 277 -0.09 -12.30 21.86
C ARG A 277 -0.02 -12.03 23.37
N LYS A 278 0.20 -13.07 24.19
CA LYS A 278 0.33 -12.98 25.65
C LYS A 278 1.32 -14.02 26.16
N VAL A 279 2.52 -13.99 25.58
CA VAL A 279 3.56 -14.99 25.85
C VAL A 279 3.96 -14.99 27.33
N PHE A 280 3.99 -16.16 27.94
CA PHE A 280 4.30 -16.34 29.37
C PHE A 280 3.43 -15.50 30.32
N GLY A 281 2.22 -15.09 29.89
CA GLY A 281 1.34 -14.21 30.66
C GLY A 281 1.74 -12.73 30.64
N LEU A 282 2.82 -12.36 29.95
CA LEU A 282 3.30 -10.99 29.82
C LEU A 282 2.49 -10.22 28.76
N PRO A 283 2.36 -8.88 28.86
CA PRO A 283 1.79 -8.02 27.82
C PRO A 283 2.78 -7.85 26.67
N ALA A 284 3.08 -8.95 26.00
CA ALA A 284 4.03 -9.04 24.91
C ALA A 284 3.58 -10.10 23.89
N THR A 285 3.90 -9.81 22.63
CA THR A 285 3.63 -10.68 21.49
C THR A 285 4.93 -11.37 21.08
N LEU A 286 4.94 -12.70 21.12
CA LEU A 286 5.98 -13.54 20.54
C LEU A 286 5.55 -13.97 19.14
N SER A 287 6.34 -13.64 18.13
CA SER A 287 6.17 -14.11 16.76
C SER A 287 7.34 -14.98 16.35
N SER A 288 7.08 -16.23 16.01
CA SER A 288 8.06 -17.21 15.55
C SER A 288 7.75 -17.64 14.11
N LYS A 289 8.74 -17.56 13.23
CA LYS A 289 8.65 -17.97 11.83
C LYS A 289 9.70 -19.02 11.54
N LEU A 290 9.26 -20.23 11.22
CA LEU A 290 10.10 -21.31 10.74
C LEU A 290 9.89 -21.45 9.23
N GLN A 291 10.97 -21.32 8.45
CA GLN A 291 11.00 -21.63 7.04
C GLN A 291 11.89 -22.85 6.82
N TRP A 292 11.35 -23.87 6.16
CA TRP A 292 12.06 -25.07 5.78
C TRP A 292 11.94 -25.27 4.26
N GLY A 293 13.02 -25.02 3.53
CA GLY A 293 13.15 -25.31 2.11
C GLY A 293 14.48 -26.00 1.81
N ARG A 294 14.75 -26.30 0.53
CA ARG A 294 16.02 -26.93 0.12
C ARG A 294 17.22 -25.99 0.28
N GLU A 295 17.10 -24.78 -0.26
CA GLU A 295 18.18 -23.79 -0.23
C GLU A 295 18.18 -22.89 1.02
N ILE A 296 17.02 -22.73 1.67
CA ILE A 296 16.87 -21.85 2.84
C ILE A 296 16.20 -22.62 3.96
N GLN A 297 16.91 -22.78 5.08
CA GLN A 297 16.32 -23.15 6.36
C GLN A 297 16.52 -22.00 7.34
N ALA A 298 15.45 -21.49 7.95
CA ALA A 298 15.56 -20.37 8.86
C ALA A 298 14.53 -20.48 9.99
N LEU A 299 14.93 -20.12 11.20
CA LEU A 299 14.05 -19.89 12.32
C LEU A 299 14.27 -18.46 12.80
N GLN A 300 13.22 -17.66 12.80
CA GLN A 300 13.21 -16.30 13.31
C GLN A 300 12.22 -16.22 14.46
N THR A 301 12.61 -15.59 15.56
CA THR A 301 11.71 -15.33 16.68
C THR A 301 11.85 -13.88 17.11
N SER A 302 10.74 -13.22 17.36
CA SER A 302 10.70 -11.82 17.77
C SER A 302 9.70 -11.67 18.90
N LEU A 303 10.17 -11.20 20.05
CA LEU A 303 9.36 -10.76 21.17
C LEU A 303 9.19 -9.25 21.09
N ALA A 304 7.95 -8.77 21.04
CA ALA A 304 7.62 -7.36 21.08
C ALA A 304 6.72 -7.08 22.29
N THR A 305 7.08 -6.12 23.14
CA THR A 305 6.14 -5.66 24.18
C THR A 305 4.94 -5.01 23.52
N HIS A 306 3.77 -5.02 24.15
CA HIS A 306 2.67 -4.18 23.70
C HIS A 306 3.10 -2.69 23.72
N PRO A 307 2.57 -1.84 22.82
CA PRO A 307 3.01 -0.45 22.72
C PRO A 307 2.84 0.31 24.04
N ALA A 308 3.87 1.06 24.43
CA ALA A 308 3.85 1.96 25.59
C ALA A 308 3.38 3.37 25.20
N GLU A 309 3.42 4.31 26.16
CA GLU A 309 3.30 5.74 25.90
C GLU A 309 4.25 6.15 24.76
N SER A 310 3.80 7.00 23.83
CA SER A 310 4.46 7.37 22.56
C SER A 310 4.51 6.30 21.45
N PHE A 311 3.74 5.21 21.58
CA PHE A 311 3.56 4.16 20.56
C PHE A 311 4.82 3.32 20.26
N HIS A 312 5.79 3.31 21.18
CA HIS A 312 6.99 2.50 21.06
C HIS A 312 6.79 1.12 21.68
N SER A 313 7.36 0.09 21.04
CA SER A 313 7.46 -1.26 21.57
C SER A 313 8.93 -1.65 21.70
N TRP A 314 9.31 -2.28 22.80
CA TRP A 314 10.61 -2.93 22.89
C TRP A 314 10.58 -4.23 22.09
N ILE A 315 11.66 -4.48 21.35
CA ILE A 315 11.81 -5.70 20.55
C ILE A 315 13.07 -6.45 20.97
N THR A 316 12.93 -7.76 21.09
CA THR A 316 14.05 -8.70 21.18
C THR A 316 13.86 -9.72 20.08
N GLY A 317 14.85 -9.92 19.23
CA GLY A 317 14.77 -10.92 18.17
C GLY A 317 15.97 -11.84 18.18
N ALA A 318 15.73 -13.07 17.78
CA ALA A 318 16.75 -14.05 17.50
C ALA A 318 16.49 -14.65 16.12
N SER A 319 17.53 -14.87 15.34
CA SER A 319 17.43 -15.63 14.11
C SER A 319 18.57 -16.61 13.97
N VAL A 320 18.27 -17.75 13.36
CA VAL A 320 19.26 -18.71 12.89
C VAL A 320 18.86 -19.11 11.48
N SER A 321 19.84 -19.20 10.59
CA SER A 321 19.59 -19.59 9.21
C SER A 321 20.74 -20.41 8.64
N ARG A 322 20.39 -21.23 7.65
CA ARG A 322 21.32 -21.88 6.73
C ARG A 322 20.84 -21.59 5.32
N ILE A 323 21.75 -21.03 4.53
CA ILE A 323 21.54 -20.70 3.13
C ILE A 323 22.54 -21.51 2.31
N LEU A 324 22.02 -22.33 1.42
CA LEU A 324 22.77 -23.01 0.39
C LEU A 324 22.59 -22.22 -0.92
N SER A 325 23.70 -21.94 -1.59
CA SER A 325 23.71 -21.35 -2.92
C SER A 325 24.84 -21.97 -3.75
N THR A 326 24.93 -21.64 -5.04
CA THR A 326 25.91 -22.24 -5.96
C THR A 326 27.35 -22.10 -5.43
N GLY A 327 27.89 -23.20 -4.88
CA GLY A 327 29.25 -23.27 -4.34
C GLY A 327 29.43 -22.81 -2.89
N ASP A 328 28.35 -22.41 -2.19
CA ASP A 328 28.39 -21.76 -0.87
C ASP A 328 27.39 -22.38 0.13
N ASP A 329 27.82 -22.67 1.36
CA ASP A 329 27.01 -23.01 2.54
C ASP A 329 27.23 -21.95 3.63
N VAL A 330 26.24 -21.09 3.84
CA VAL A 330 26.28 -20.01 4.81
C VAL A 330 25.38 -20.34 5.99
N ARG A 331 25.93 -20.34 7.20
CA ARG A 331 25.16 -20.48 8.44
C ARG A 331 25.26 -19.20 9.24
N SER A 332 24.13 -18.59 9.54
CA SER A 332 24.09 -17.32 10.25
C SER A 332 23.26 -17.43 11.53
N GLY A 333 23.62 -16.61 12.51
CA GLY A 333 22.90 -16.46 13.76
C GLY A 333 22.94 -15.01 14.20
N SER A 334 21.79 -14.48 14.62
CA SER A 334 21.67 -13.09 15.03
C SER A 334 20.85 -12.92 16.29
N LEU A 335 21.23 -11.93 17.09
CA LEU A 335 20.49 -11.45 18.24
C LEU A 335 20.31 -9.94 18.08
N ARG A 336 19.07 -9.46 18.21
CA ARG A 336 18.73 -8.04 18.13
C ARG A 336 17.97 -7.60 19.37
N PHE A 337 18.26 -6.41 19.86
CA PHE A 337 17.52 -5.78 20.95
C PHE A 337 17.36 -4.30 20.68
N GLY A 338 16.14 -3.77 20.81
CA GLY A 338 15.88 -2.38 20.45
C GLY A 338 14.45 -1.94 20.67
N ARG A 339 14.07 -0.84 20.01
CA ARG A 339 12.72 -0.28 20.05
C ARG A 339 12.21 -0.07 18.64
N THR A 340 10.90 -0.24 18.47
CA THR A 340 10.20 0.03 17.23
C THR A 340 9.01 0.94 17.46
N GLN A 341 8.67 1.76 16.48
CA GLN A 341 7.50 2.63 16.46
C GLN A 341 6.84 2.48 15.09
N THR A 342 5.60 2.00 15.08
CA THR A 342 4.81 1.80 13.85
C THR A 342 3.76 2.89 13.75
N SER A 343 3.63 3.52 12.58
CA SER A 343 2.60 4.54 12.34
C SER A 343 1.93 4.36 10.98
N ASN A 344 1.21 5.38 10.50
CA ASN A 344 0.47 5.29 9.24
C ASN A 344 1.39 5.47 8.04
N ALA A 345 2.33 6.40 8.15
CA ALA A 345 3.24 6.73 7.07
C ALA A 345 4.68 6.31 7.33
N LEU A 346 5.06 6.01 8.58
CA LEU A 346 6.46 5.81 8.95
C LEU A 346 6.64 4.76 10.06
N ASP A 347 7.41 3.73 9.75
CA ASP A 347 7.89 2.76 10.75
C ASP A 347 9.36 3.03 11.06
N ARG A 348 9.70 3.08 12.35
CA ARG A 348 11.06 3.35 12.83
C ARG A 348 11.51 2.24 13.75
N THR A 349 12.72 1.73 13.54
CA THR A 349 13.29 0.69 14.41
C THR A 349 14.75 1.01 14.70
N THR A 350 15.08 1.16 15.99
CA THR A 350 16.44 1.40 16.49
C THR A 350 16.87 0.22 17.32
N TYR A 351 17.98 -0.43 17.00
CA TYR A 351 18.38 -1.67 17.66
C TYR A 351 19.88 -1.91 17.65
N ALA A 352 20.37 -2.56 18.70
CA ALA A 352 21.66 -3.21 18.71
C ALA A 352 21.52 -4.62 18.12
N GLN A 353 22.51 -5.07 17.35
CA GLN A 353 22.55 -6.40 16.75
C GLN A 353 23.93 -7.03 16.95
N PHE A 354 23.94 -8.28 17.37
CA PHE A 354 25.07 -9.18 17.23
C PHE A 354 24.77 -10.17 16.10
N GLU A 355 25.68 -10.31 15.16
CA GLU A 355 25.61 -11.21 14.02
C GLU A 355 26.84 -12.12 14.01
N ARG A 356 26.64 -13.41 13.71
CA ARG A 356 27.73 -14.32 13.37
C ARG A 356 27.34 -15.12 12.14
N SER A 357 28.26 -15.24 11.18
CA SER A 357 28.10 -16.17 10.07
C SER A 357 29.33 -17.02 9.86
N VAL A 358 29.13 -18.28 9.48
CA VAL A 358 30.16 -19.16 8.94
C VAL A 358 29.81 -19.45 7.48
N GLN A 359 30.60 -18.91 6.56
CA GLN A 359 30.47 -19.17 5.13
C GLN A 359 31.51 -20.18 4.71
N CYS A 360 31.08 -21.30 4.14
CA CYS A 360 31.96 -22.28 3.52
C CYS A 360 31.78 -22.28 2.01
N SER A 361 32.86 -22.01 1.28
CA SER A 361 32.87 -21.90 -0.18
C SER A 361 33.77 -22.96 -0.81
N THR A 362 33.55 -23.23 -2.10
CA THR A 362 34.33 -24.20 -2.89
C THR A 362 35.09 -23.50 -4.00
N ALA A 363 36.42 -23.55 -3.94
CA ALA A 363 37.32 -22.99 -4.94
C ALA A 363 37.34 -23.79 -6.25
N ASP A 364 37.75 -23.13 -7.34
CA ASP A 364 38.05 -23.82 -8.60
C ASP A 364 39.43 -24.50 -8.55
N ILE A 365 39.43 -25.76 -8.10
CA ILE A 365 40.66 -26.57 -7.90
C ILE A 365 41.47 -26.73 -9.20
N LYS A 366 40.86 -26.56 -10.38
CA LYS A 366 41.60 -26.65 -11.65
C LYS A 366 42.64 -25.52 -11.79
N VAL A 367 42.38 -24.38 -11.16
CA VAL A 367 43.25 -23.19 -11.17
C VAL A 367 44.19 -23.18 -9.96
N TYR A 368 43.74 -23.67 -8.80
CA TYR A 368 44.47 -23.61 -7.52
C TYR A 368 44.95 -24.98 -7.03
N LYS A 369 45.76 -25.66 -7.83
CA LYS A 369 46.24 -27.03 -7.55
C LYS A 369 47.32 -27.11 -6.47
N ASP A 370 48.11 -26.05 -6.32
CA ASP A 370 49.29 -26.01 -5.43
C ASP A 370 48.99 -25.31 -4.08
N VAL A 371 47.72 -25.20 -3.71
CA VAL A 371 47.29 -24.61 -2.42
C VAL A 371 47.14 -25.72 -1.39
N ASP A 372 47.80 -25.57 -0.23
CA ASP A 372 47.58 -26.43 0.93
C ASP A 372 46.21 -26.12 1.55
N TRP A 373 45.21 -26.95 1.22
CA TRP A 373 43.84 -26.78 1.69
C TRP A 373 43.69 -27.19 3.17
N PRO A 374 42.96 -26.40 3.99
CA PRO A 374 42.76 -26.67 5.41
C PRO A 374 42.12 -28.02 5.72
N ASP A 375 41.27 -28.54 4.82
CA ASP A 375 40.67 -29.86 4.90
C ASP A 375 41.26 -30.78 3.82
N PRO A 376 42.19 -31.69 4.18
CA PRO A 376 42.79 -32.63 3.23
C PRO A 376 41.78 -33.59 2.58
N ASN A 377 40.64 -33.83 3.23
CA ASN A 377 39.62 -34.74 2.71
C ASN A 377 38.67 -34.05 1.72
N HIS A 378 38.62 -32.71 1.73
CA HIS A 378 37.82 -31.90 0.82
C HIS A 378 38.67 -30.75 0.24
N PRO A 379 39.67 -31.05 -0.61
CA PRO A 379 40.49 -30.02 -1.24
C PRO A 379 39.59 -29.02 -1.98
N GLY A 380 39.94 -27.74 -1.94
CA GLY A 380 39.15 -26.64 -2.49
C GLY A 380 38.10 -26.05 -1.55
N ARG A 381 37.74 -26.73 -0.45
CA ARG A 381 36.77 -26.19 0.52
C ARG A 381 37.48 -25.35 1.58
N TYR A 382 36.94 -24.15 1.84
CA TYR A 382 37.41 -23.27 2.90
C TYR A 382 36.23 -22.56 3.55
N CYS A 383 36.40 -22.15 4.82
CA CYS A 383 35.36 -21.46 5.56
C CYS A 383 35.88 -20.17 6.21
N VAL A 384 35.00 -19.18 6.31
CA VAL A 384 35.23 -17.90 6.96
C VAL A 384 34.20 -17.73 8.07
N ASP A 385 34.66 -17.64 9.32
CA ASP A 385 33.84 -17.26 10.50
C ASP A 385 33.97 -15.75 10.67
N ALA A 386 32.85 -15.05 10.61
CA ALA A 386 32.79 -13.61 10.77
C ALA A 386 31.70 -13.24 11.78
N ARG A 387 31.95 -12.17 12.52
CA ARG A 387 31.12 -11.65 13.60
C ARG A 387 31.00 -10.15 13.45
N ALA A 388 29.86 -9.61 13.82
CA ALA A 388 29.64 -8.17 13.89
C ALA A 388 28.80 -7.81 15.11
N LEU A 389 29.13 -6.66 15.73
CA LEU A 389 28.30 -6.00 16.73
C LEU A 389 28.01 -4.59 16.22
N SER A 390 26.74 -4.23 16.08
CA SER A 390 26.35 -2.95 15.50
C SER A 390 25.14 -2.31 16.17
N LEU A 391 25.07 -0.98 16.05
CA LEU A 391 23.89 -0.17 16.32
C LEU A 391 23.27 0.23 14.98
N ASN A 392 21.97 -0.01 14.86
CA ASN A 392 21.22 0.14 13.62
C ASN A 392 20.01 1.05 13.81
N GLN A 393 19.73 1.86 12.80
CA GLN A 393 18.49 2.59 12.61
C GLN A 393 17.89 2.19 11.27
N SER A 394 16.66 1.69 11.29
CA SER A 394 15.86 1.39 10.10
C SER A 394 14.60 2.26 10.09
N ASN A 395 14.27 2.80 8.91
CA ASN A 395 13.08 3.61 8.71
C ASN A 395 12.39 3.17 7.42
N VAL A 396 11.07 3.01 7.46
CA VAL A 396 10.25 2.68 6.29
C VAL A 396 9.13 3.70 6.18
N TRP A 397 9.21 4.56 5.17
CA TRP A 397 8.14 5.48 4.78
C TRP A 397 7.25 4.83 3.74
N ARG A 398 5.93 4.93 3.91
CA ARG A 398 4.94 4.44 2.93
C ARG A 398 3.85 5.46 2.75
N ASN A 399 3.55 5.78 1.50
CA ASN A 399 2.37 6.52 1.09
C ASN A 399 1.84 5.82 -0.16
N VAL A 400 1.01 4.81 0.04
CA VAL A 400 0.45 3.96 -1.02
C VAL A 400 -1.04 3.82 -0.84
N ASP A 401 -1.76 3.64 -1.95
CA ASP A 401 -3.19 3.37 -1.99
C ASP A 401 -3.57 2.05 -1.29
N SER A 402 -2.70 1.04 -1.36
CA SER A 402 -2.88 -0.26 -0.70
C SER A 402 -1.55 -0.84 -0.26
N VAL A 403 -1.49 -1.40 0.96
CA VAL A 403 -0.27 -2.05 1.48
C VAL A 403 -0.02 -3.41 0.83
N VAL A 404 -1.09 -4.12 0.46
CA VAL A 404 -0.99 -5.47 -0.10
C VAL A 404 -0.75 -5.41 -1.61
N LEU A 405 -1.36 -4.43 -2.29
CA LEU A 405 -1.31 -4.28 -3.75
C LEU A 405 -1.18 -2.79 -4.13
N PRO A 406 -0.02 -2.17 -3.91
CA PRO A 406 0.19 -0.77 -4.28
C PRO A 406 0.04 -0.58 -5.80
N THR A 407 -0.80 0.37 -6.22
CA THR A 407 -0.91 0.81 -7.61
C THR A 407 -0.55 2.29 -7.79
N GLU A 408 -0.55 3.05 -6.70
CA GLU A 408 -0.20 4.46 -6.67
C GLU A 408 0.64 4.79 -5.43
N GLY A 409 1.56 5.73 -5.59
CA GLY A 409 2.35 6.28 -4.48
C GLY A 409 3.73 5.66 -4.35
N TYR A 410 4.28 5.58 -3.15
CA TYR A 410 5.66 5.13 -2.95
C TYR A 410 5.93 4.47 -1.59
N SER A 411 7.00 3.67 -1.56
CA SER A 411 7.62 3.18 -0.34
C SER A 411 9.13 3.44 -0.37
N LEU A 412 9.66 4.06 0.68
CA LEU A 412 11.08 4.31 0.87
C LEU A 412 11.55 3.58 2.12
N SER A 413 12.54 2.71 2.01
CA SER A 413 13.21 2.07 3.13
C SER A 413 14.64 2.58 3.23
N GLY A 414 15.07 2.97 4.43
CA GLY A 414 16.44 3.39 4.70
C GLY A 414 16.98 2.68 5.94
N GLN A 415 18.25 2.28 5.90
CA GLN A 415 18.95 1.73 7.06
C GLN A 415 20.37 2.28 7.14
N ILE A 416 20.78 2.64 8.36
CA ILE A 416 22.16 2.95 8.72
C ILE A 416 22.57 2.05 9.88
N GLY A 417 23.74 1.45 9.79
CA GLY A 417 24.37 0.63 10.82
C GLY A 417 25.80 1.10 11.05
N ILE A 418 26.22 1.18 12.30
CA ILE A 418 27.61 1.42 12.68
C ILE A 418 28.03 0.39 13.71
N GLY A 419 29.24 -0.13 13.60
CA GLY A 419 29.66 -1.20 14.49
C GLY A 419 31.10 -1.62 14.30
N GLU A 420 31.42 -2.77 14.86
CA GLU A 420 32.69 -3.45 14.69
C GLU A 420 32.42 -4.85 14.14
N ALA A 421 33.23 -5.26 13.16
CA ALA A 421 33.16 -6.57 12.55
C ALA A 421 34.55 -7.20 12.49
N GLY A 422 34.63 -8.51 12.35
CA GLY A 422 35.87 -9.25 12.24
C GLY A 422 35.65 -10.75 12.43
N GLY A 423 36.74 -11.50 12.50
CA GLY A 423 36.67 -12.95 12.66
C GLY A 423 37.95 -13.52 13.25
N PRO A 424 37.92 -14.76 13.76
CA PRO A 424 39.15 -15.47 14.08
C PRO A 424 40.01 -15.65 12.81
N PRO A 425 41.34 -15.81 12.95
CA PRO A 425 42.23 -16.09 11.83
C PRO A 425 41.74 -17.27 10.98
N SER A 426 41.76 -17.10 9.66
CA SER A 426 41.54 -18.13 8.64
C SER A 426 42.77 -18.22 7.75
N THR A 427 43.37 -19.41 7.65
CA THR A 427 44.66 -19.64 6.98
C THR A 427 44.70 -19.23 5.50
N LEU A 428 43.56 -19.12 4.83
CA LEU A 428 43.49 -18.85 3.39
C LEU A 428 42.98 -17.46 2.99
N ILE A 429 42.17 -16.81 3.84
CA ILE A 429 41.42 -15.58 3.49
C ILE A 429 41.78 -14.42 4.41
N ASP A 430 41.85 -14.65 5.74
CA ASP A 430 42.24 -13.64 6.73
C ASP A 430 43.22 -14.25 7.74
N PRO A 431 44.51 -14.34 7.42
CA PRO A 431 45.49 -15.01 8.26
C PRO A 431 45.72 -14.33 9.61
N GLN A 432 45.32 -13.06 9.75
CA GLN A 432 45.54 -12.29 10.98
C GLN A 432 44.30 -12.28 11.89
N GLY A 433 43.09 -12.42 11.35
CA GLY A 433 41.86 -12.44 12.14
C GLY A 433 41.56 -11.07 12.73
N ASN A 434 41.40 -10.07 11.86
CA ASN A 434 41.29 -8.68 12.28
C ASN A 434 39.86 -8.27 12.60
N TYR A 435 39.71 -7.44 13.63
CA TYR A 435 38.49 -6.69 13.90
C TYR A 435 38.66 -5.22 13.53
N GLY A 436 37.60 -4.59 13.06
CA GLY A 436 37.63 -3.19 12.68
C GLY A 436 36.25 -2.56 12.59
N PRO A 437 36.17 -1.22 12.68
CA PRO A 437 34.92 -0.51 12.57
C PRO A 437 34.34 -0.64 11.16
N TYR A 438 33.02 -0.74 11.07
CA TYR A 438 32.29 -0.71 9.82
C TYR A 438 31.05 0.19 9.89
N THR A 439 30.67 0.72 8.74
CA THR A 439 29.41 1.44 8.54
C THR A 439 28.64 0.79 7.40
N ARG A 440 27.36 0.50 7.61
CA ARG A 440 26.46 -0.06 6.61
C ARG A 440 25.37 0.96 6.28
N LEU A 441 25.20 1.26 5.00
CA LEU A 441 24.20 2.18 4.46
C LEU A 441 23.33 1.43 3.45
N TYR A 442 22.03 1.63 3.52
CA TYR A 442 21.06 1.01 2.64
C TYR A 442 19.90 1.95 2.35
N ALA A 443 19.46 1.98 1.10
CA ALA A 443 18.27 2.70 0.67
C ALA A 443 17.54 1.90 -0.42
N ARG A 444 16.23 1.80 -0.32
CA ARG A 444 15.35 1.22 -1.35
C ARG A 444 14.14 2.10 -1.56
N LEU A 445 13.97 2.60 -2.76
CA LEU A 445 12.80 3.34 -3.21
C LEU A 445 11.99 2.46 -4.16
N THR A 446 10.68 2.35 -3.93
CA THR A 446 9.73 1.78 -4.90
C THR A 446 8.62 2.77 -5.11
N GLN A 447 8.36 3.10 -6.38
CA GLN A 447 7.41 4.10 -6.81
C GLN A 447 6.40 3.46 -7.77
N TYR A 448 5.14 3.80 -7.58
CA TYR A 448 4.00 3.27 -8.31
C TYR A 448 3.24 4.42 -8.96
N TRP A 449 2.86 4.23 -10.23
CA TRP A 449 2.05 5.18 -10.98
C TRP A 449 0.90 4.45 -11.69
N PRO A 450 -0.36 4.88 -11.47
CA PRO A 450 -1.45 4.54 -12.36
C PRO A 450 -1.26 5.33 -13.67
N LEU A 451 -1.40 4.64 -14.80
CA LEU A 451 -1.34 5.19 -16.14
C LEU A 451 -2.72 5.05 -16.82
N PRO A 452 -3.00 5.80 -17.91
CA PRO A 452 -4.26 5.67 -18.64
C PRO A 452 -4.53 4.24 -19.09
N GLN A 453 -5.81 3.88 -19.25
CA GLN A 453 -6.25 2.56 -19.71
C GLN A 453 -5.88 1.41 -18.74
N ASP A 454 -5.86 1.66 -17.43
CA ASP A 454 -5.55 0.66 -16.38
C ASP A 454 -4.13 0.07 -16.47
N PHE A 455 -3.19 0.80 -17.07
CA PHE A 455 -1.78 0.44 -17.00
C PHE A 455 -1.21 0.84 -15.65
N HIS A 456 -0.30 0.03 -15.12
CA HIS A 456 0.38 0.28 -13.86
C HIS A 456 1.88 0.20 -14.07
N LEU A 457 2.57 1.29 -13.75
CA LEU A 457 4.02 1.36 -13.81
C LEU A 457 4.60 1.31 -12.41
N GLN A 458 5.58 0.43 -12.21
CA GLN A 458 6.37 0.33 -11.01
C GLN A 458 7.85 0.56 -11.35
N ALA A 459 8.51 1.41 -10.57
CA ALA A 459 9.97 1.53 -10.60
C ALA A 459 10.56 1.25 -9.22
N ARG A 460 11.66 0.51 -9.17
CA ARG A 460 12.42 0.22 -7.95
C ARG A 460 13.87 0.59 -8.15
N VAL A 461 14.46 1.23 -7.15
CA VAL A 461 15.90 1.46 -7.03
C VAL A 461 16.35 1.03 -5.65
N GLU A 462 17.47 0.32 -5.58
CA GLU A 462 18.09 -0.17 -4.36
C GLU A 462 19.59 0.13 -4.39
N LEU A 463 20.10 0.72 -3.31
CA LEU A 463 21.49 1.09 -3.14
C LEU A 463 21.99 0.62 -1.78
N GLY A 464 23.19 0.07 -1.73
CA GLY A 464 23.82 -0.39 -0.50
C GLY A 464 25.32 -0.16 -0.50
N GLN A 465 25.88 0.20 0.65
CA GLN A 465 27.31 0.37 0.85
C GLN A 465 27.71 -0.14 2.24
N VAL A 466 28.74 -0.98 2.29
CA VAL A 466 29.48 -1.31 3.49
C VAL A 466 30.83 -0.60 3.41
N ILE A 467 31.13 0.22 4.40
CA ILE A 467 32.42 0.92 4.54
C ILE A 467 33.18 0.19 5.63
N VAL A 468 34.21 -0.55 5.24
CA VAL A 468 35.04 -1.35 6.13
C VAL A 468 36.48 -1.36 5.59
N LYS A 469 37.46 -1.50 6.49
CA LYS A 469 38.87 -1.66 6.08
C LYS A 469 39.08 -2.98 5.36
N GLU A 470 40.10 -3.03 4.51
CA GLU A 470 40.55 -4.28 3.89
C GLU A 470 40.96 -5.30 4.97
N HIS A 471 40.77 -6.59 4.68
CA HIS A 471 41.08 -7.72 5.57
C HIS A 471 40.24 -7.82 6.85
N VAL A 472 39.14 -7.07 6.98
CA VAL A 472 38.15 -7.30 8.04
C VAL A 472 37.09 -8.25 7.51
N ALA A 473 36.95 -9.41 8.14
CA ALA A 473 35.90 -10.37 7.80
C ALA A 473 34.52 -9.82 8.17
N MET A 474 33.58 -9.85 7.23
CA MET A 474 32.21 -9.39 7.43
C MET A 474 31.24 -10.57 7.41
N PRO A 475 30.24 -10.63 8.30
CA PRO A 475 29.18 -11.61 8.18
C PRO A 475 28.44 -11.50 6.85
N ASP A 476 28.06 -12.63 6.22
CA ASP A 476 27.40 -12.62 4.90
C ASP A 476 26.09 -11.81 4.90
N ALA A 477 25.36 -11.81 6.03
CA ALA A 477 24.13 -11.03 6.21
C ALA A 477 24.36 -9.50 6.24
N GLU A 478 25.57 -9.06 6.59
CA GLU A 478 25.96 -7.64 6.57
C GLU A 478 26.46 -7.19 5.20
N GLN A 479 26.79 -8.13 4.32
CA GLN A 479 27.24 -7.89 2.94
C GLN A 479 26.09 -7.95 1.92
N TRP A 480 26.38 -7.57 0.68
CA TRP A 480 25.40 -7.49 -0.40
C TRP A 480 25.54 -8.62 -1.42
N ARG A 481 24.38 -9.12 -1.87
CA ARG A 481 24.26 -10.11 -2.94
C ARG A 481 23.13 -9.67 -3.88
N ALA A 482 23.29 -9.91 -5.17
CA ALA A 482 22.29 -9.58 -6.18
C ALA A 482 22.06 -10.77 -7.15
N GLY A 483 20.99 -10.69 -7.94
CA GLY A 483 20.53 -11.75 -8.84
C GLY A 483 19.34 -12.54 -8.27
N GLY A 484 18.45 -12.98 -9.16
CA GLY A 484 17.18 -13.65 -8.83
C GLY A 484 15.96 -12.72 -8.87
N GLU A 485 14.78 -13.28 -8.59
CA GLU A 485 13.44 -12.68 -8.74
C GLU A 485 13.31 -11.26 -8.15
N ASP A 486 13.79 -11.07 -6.91
CA ASP A 486 13.67 -9.80 -6.20
C ASP A 486 14.86 -8.86 -6.41
N SER A 487 15.75 -9.11 -7.38
CA SER A 487 16.95 -8.31 -7.62
C SER A 487 17.13 -7.99 -9.10
N VAL A 488 17.72 -8.91 -9.87
CA VAL A 488 17.91 -8.79 -11.32
C VAL A 488 17.46 -10.11 -11.93
N ARG A 489 16.25 -10.15 -12.48
CA ARG A 489 15.67 -11.35 -13.08
C ARG A 489 16.46 -11.77 -14.32
N GLY A 490 16.48 -13.07 -14.59
CA GLY A 490 17.28 -13.67 -15.66
C GLY A 490 18.71 -14.00 -15.28
N TYR A 491 19.06 -13.85 -13.99
CA TYR A 491 20.31 -14.30 -13.38
C TYR A 491 20.00 -15.19 -12.18
N ASP A 492 20.90 -16.14 -11.90
CA ASP A 492 20.77 -17.03 -10.74
C ASP A 492 20.73 -16.25 -9.41
N TRP A 493 20.04 -16.82 -8.43
CA TRP A 493 19.92 -16.21 -7.12
C TRP A 493 21.30 -16.02 -6.47
N ARG A 494 21.59 -14.79 -6.04
CA ARG A 494 22.86 -14.37 -5.41
C ARG A 494 24.10 -14.49 -6.30
N SER A 495 23.95 -14.66 -7.62
CA SER A 495 25.09 -14.87 -8.53
C SER A 495 25.78 -13.59 -9.02
N LEU A 496 25.11 -12.43 -8.96
CA LEU A 496 25.65 -11.14 -9.37
C LEU A 496 26.37 -10.47 -8.20
N ALA A 497 27.45 -11.09 -7.74
CA ALA A 497 28.24 -10.64 -6.60
C ALA A 497 29.74 -10.79 -6.93
N PRO A 498 30.66 -10.11 -6.20
CA PRO A 498 32.08 -10.21 -6.49
C PRO A 498 32.59 -11.63 -6.27
N ARG A 499 33.77 -11.91 -6.83
CA ARG A 499 34.48 -13.16 -6.62
C ARG A 499 35.73 -12.92 -5.79
N ASP A 500 36.05 -13.86 -4.91
CA ASP A 500 37.28 -13.81 -4.15
C ASP A 500 38.49 -14.33 -4.96
N ARG A 501 39.65 -14.38 -4.30
CA ARG A 501 40.91 -14.84 -4.90
C ARG A 501 40.90 -16.30 -5.34
N PHE A 502 39.90 -17.09 -4.99
CA PHE A 502 39.73 -18.50 -5.37
C PHE A 502 38.62 -18.71 -6.39
N ASN A 503 38.12 -17.61 -6.98
CA ASN A 503 37.04 -17.56 -7.96
C ASN A 503 35.65 -17.96 -7.40
N SER A 504 35.48 -17.99 -6.08
CA SER A 504 34.17 -18.25 -5.44
C SER A 504 33.38 -16.96 -5.31
N ILE A 505 32.05 -17.04 -5.44
CA ILE A 505 31.17 -15.87 -5.35
C ILE A 505 31.03 -15.47 -3.87
N VAL A 506 31.41 -14.26 -3.49
CA VAL A 506 31.36 -13.76 -2.10
C VAL A 506 30.51 -12.49 -1.98
N GLY A 507 30.19 -12.09 -0.74
CA GLY A 507 29.41 -10.88 -0.49
C GLY A 507 30.17 -9.62 -0.93
N GLY A 508 29.45 -8.68 -1.53
CA GLY A 508 29.98 -7.37 -1.93
C GLY A 508 29.76 -6.30 -0.88
N ASN A 509 30.60 -5.26 -0.92
CA ASN A 509 30.45 -4.07 -0.08
C ASN A 509 29.73 -2.92 -0.81
N ALA A 510 29.38 -3.08 -2.09
CA ALA A 510 28.55 -2.14 -2.84
C ALA A 510 27.40 -2.89 -3.53
N LEU A 511 26.20 -2.30 -3.52
CA LEU A 511 24.99 -2.80 -4.18
C LEU A 511 24.36 -1.66 -4.96
N ALA A 512 23.97 -1.94 -6.20
CA ALA A 512 23.03 -1.12 -6.93
C ALA A 512 22.10 -2.01 -7.76
N THR A 513 20.79 -1.88 -7.59
CA THR A 513 19.81 -2.51 -8.47
C THR A 513 18.73 -1.50 -8.86
N ALA A 514 18.23 -1.64 -10.08
CA ALA A 514 17.15 -0.87 -10.62
C ALA A 514 16.22 -1.80 -11.41
N SER A 515 14.92 -1.56 -11.31
CA SER A 515 13.90 -2.32 -12.03
C SER A 515 12.79 -1.38 -12.46
N ILE A 516 12.29 -1.57 -13.68
CA ILE A 516 11.07 -0.93 -14.18
C ILE A 516 10.16 -2.05 -14.67
N GLU A 517 8.93 -2.09 -14.15
CA GLU A 517 7.90 -3.06 -14.50
C GLU A 517 6.63 -2.32 -14.95
N LEU A 518 6.10 -2.69 -16.11
CA LEU A 518 4.81 -2.24 -16.62
C LEU A 518 3.86 -3.43 -16.57
N ALA A 519 2.71 -3.26 -15.93
CA ALA A 519 1.69 -4.28 -15.79
C ALA A 519 0.31 -3.76 -16.21
N HIS A 520 -0.55 -4.67 -16.66
CA HIS A 520 -1.90 -4.35 -17.11
C HIS A 520 -2.83 -5.57 -16.97
N PRO A 521 -4.10 -5.41 -16.55
CA PRO A 521 -5.07 -6.49 -16.50
C PRO A 521 -5.28 -7.15 -17.86
N VAL A 522 -5.25 -8.49 -17.94
CA VAL A 522 -5.41 -9.21 -19.20
C VAL A 522 -6.77 -8.93 -19.86
N SER A 523 -7.83 -8.77 -19.06
CA SER A 523 -9.16 -8.36 -19.53
C SER A 523 -9.98 -7.74 -18.41
N GLU A 524 -11.01 -6.95 -18.76
CA GLU A 524 -12.00 -6.43 -17.82
C GLU A 524 -12.78 -7.55 -17.09
N SER A 525 -12.93 -8.73 -17.73
CA SER A 525 -13.56 -9.91 -17.15
C SER A 525 -12.67 -10.68 -16.18
N LEU A 526 -11.35 -10.47 -16.23
CA LEU A 526 -10.36 -11.10 -15.36
C LEU A 526 -9.42 -10.04 -14.74
N PRO A 527 -9.96 -9.07 -13.96
CA PRO A 527 -9.18 -7.96 -13.43
C PRO A 527 -8.14 -8.38 -12.38
N SER A 528 -8.17 -9.65 -11.95
CA SER A 528 -7.22 -10.25 -11.00
C SER A 528 -5.98 -10.86 -11.68
N VAL A 529 -5.97 -11.02 -13.00
CA VAL A 529 -4.84 -11.58 -13.76
C VAL A 529 -4.23 -10.50 -14.63
N TRP A 530 -2.97 -10.17 -14.37
CA TRP A 530 -2.25 -9.12 -15.08
C TRP A 530 -1.10 -9.73 -15.85
N TRP A 531 -0.86 -9.24 -17.05
CA TRP A 531 0.43 -9.44 -17.70
C TRP A 531 1.38 -8.34 -17.24
N ALA A 532 2.68 -8.62 -17.27
CA ALA A 532 3.73 -7.69 -16.91
C ALA A 532 4.91 -7.82 -17.88
N THR A 533 5.63 -6.72 -18.08
CA THR A 533 6.94 -6.71 -18.73
C THR A 533 7.90 -5.88 -17.89
N PHE A 534 9.15 -6.29 -17.82
CA PHE A 534 10.11 -5.62 -16.97
C PHE A 534 11.51 -5.59 -17.55
N VAL A 535 12.28 -4.62 -17.08
CA VAL A 535 13.74 -4.51 -17.31
C VAL A 535 14.39 -4.29 -15.96
N ASP A 536 15.38 -5.12 -15.65
CA ASP A 536 16.16 -5.05 -14.44
C ASP A 536 17.63 -4.80 -14.78
N ALA A 537 18.34 -4.03 -13.96
CA ALA A 537 19.77 -3.84 -14.07
C ALA A 537 20.41 -3.69 -12.69
N GLY A 538 21.54 -4.34 -12.46
CA GLY A 538 22.22 -4.22 -11.18
C GLY A 538 23.21 -5.31 -10.87
N GLY A 539 23.68 -5.33 -9.64
CA GLY A 539 24.69 -6.25 -9.15
C GLY A 539 25.20 -5.84 -7.77
N ALA A 540 26.04 -6.69 -7.19
CA ALA A 540 26.87 -6.37 -6.05
C ALA A 540 28.35 -6.45 -6.46
N ALA A 541 29.19 -5.62 -5.83
CA ALA A 541 30.61 -5.52 -6.12
C ALA A 541 31.43 -5.28 -4.83
N ALA A 542 32.75 -5.47 -4.91
CA ALA A 542 33.65 -5.13 -3.81
C ALA A 542 33.66 -3.61 -3.53
N ARG A 543 33.59 -2.78 -4.57
CA ARG A 543 33.46 -1.31 -4.50
C ARG A 543 32.58 -0.83 -5.65
N PHE A 544 31.98 0.35 -5.54
CA PHE A 544 31.20 0.94 -6.65
C PHE A 544 32.03 1.17 -7.93
N ASN A 545 33.34 1.39 -7.81
CA ASN A 545 34.22 1.55 -8.98
C ASN A 545 34.47 0.23 -9.73
N ASP A 546 34.26 -0.92 -9.07
CA ASP A 546 34.47 -2.26 -9.64
C ASP A 546 33.15 -2.84 -10.20
N PHE A 547 32.12 -2.00 -10.36
CA PHE A 547 30.75 -2.44 -10.60
C PHE A 547 30.51 -2.89 -12.05
N SER A 548 30.00 -4.11 -12.21
CA SER A 548 29.54 -4.64 -13.50
C SER A 548 28.07 -5.04 -13.39
N ALA A 549 27.20 -4.24 -14.02
CA ALA A 549 25.76 -4.43 -13.95
C ALA A 549 25.30 -5.59 -14.83
N GLY A 550 24.72 -6.63 -14.22
CA GLY A 550 23.85 -7.57 -14.93
C GLY A 550 22.62 -6.83 -15.47
N ARG A 551 22.08 -7.30 -16.60
CA ARG A 551 20.88 -6.71 -17.23
C ARG A 551 19.91 -7.80 -17.62
N GLY A 552 18.71 -7.76 -17.05
CA GLY A 552 17.63 -8.70 -17.29
C GLY A 552 16.47 -8.03 -18.01
N VAL A 553 15.81 -8.75 -18.90
CA VAL A 553 14.52 -8.36 -19.47
C VAL A 553 13.59 -9.56 -19.42
N GLY A 554 12.31 -9.34 -19.18
CA GLY A 554 11.35 -10.43 -19.15
C GLY A 554 9.91 -9.98 -19.24
N VAL A 555 9.05 -10.99 -19.34
CA VAL A 555 7.60 -10.88 -19.32
C VAL A 555 7.06 -11.79 -18.25
N GLY A 556 5.89 -11.49 -17.71
CA GLY A 556 5.32 -12.28 -16.64
C GLY A 556 3.82 -12.16 -16.52
N VAL A 557 3.28 -12.97 -15.62
CA VAL A 557 1.89 -12.96 -15.19
C VAL A 557 1.86 -12.72 -13.69
N ARG A 558 0.94 -11.87 -13.24
CA ARG A 558 0.61 -11.63 -11.84
C ARG A 558 -0.82 -12.09 -11.65
N TRP A 559 -1.06 -13.07 -10.79
CA TRP A 559 -2.43 -13.48 -10.47
C TRP A 559 -2.72 -13.24 -8.99
N ARG A 560 -3.78 -12.47 -8.76
CA ARG A 560 -4.35 -12.22 -7.44
C ARG A 560 -5.31 -13.35 -7.11
N SER A 561 -4.78 -14.43 -6.53
CA SER A 561 -5.63 -15.53 -6.06
C SER A 561 -6.20 -15.20 -4.66
N PRO A 562 -7.33 -15.79 -4.27
CA PRO A 562 -7.87 -15.63 -2.91
C PRO A 562 -6.93 -16.05 -1.79
N VAL A 563 -5.92 -16.88 -2.09
CA VAL A 563 -4.99 -17.47 -1.11
C VAL A 563 -3.59 -16.86 -1.13
N GLY A 564 -3.36 -15.84 -1.98
CA GLY A 564 -2.09 -15.13 -2.10
C GLY A 564 -1.74 -14.69 -3.52
N PRO A 565 -0.77 -13.77 -3.68
CA PRO A 565 -0.28 -13.37 -5.00
C PRO A 565 0.58 -14.49 -5.63
N LEU A 566 0.30 -14.79 -6.89
CA LEU A 566 1.10 -15.67 -7.75
C LEU A 566 1.89 -14.82 -8.75
N LYS A 567 3.18 -15.12 -8.90
CA LYS A 567 4.03 -14.54 -9.94
C LYS A 567 4.64 -15.63 -10.81
N ILE A 568 4.57 -15.43 -12.12
CA ILE A 568 5.27 -16.26 -13.11
C ILE A 568 6.03 -15.29 -14.02
N ASP A 569 7.34 -15.42 -14.09
CA ASP A 569 8.22 -14.56 -14.87
C ASP A 569 9.08 -15.42 -15.81
N LEU A 570 9.12 -15.04 -17.08
CA LEU A 570 10.04 -15.57 -18.07
C LEU A 570 11.04 -14.47 -18.42
N SER A 571 12.31 -14.68 -18.12
CA SER A 571 13.34 -13.65 -18.21
C SER A 571 14.61 -14.16 -18.89
N LYS A 572 15.41 -13.21 -19.40
CA LYS A 572 16.71 -13.48 -20.02
C LYS A 572 17.74 -12.43 -19.60
N GLY A 573 18.87 -12.90 -19.08
CA GLY A 573 20.03 -12.06 -18.81
C GLY A 573 20.84 -11.77 -20.08
N LYS A 574 21.34 -10.55 -20.25
CA LYS A 574 22.11 -10.13 -21.45
C LYS A 574 23.35 -11.01 -21.72
N HIS A 575 23.97 -11.54 -20.67
CA HIS A 575 25.19 -12.36 -20.74
C HIS A 575 24.94 -13.86 -20.56
N ILE A 576 23.67 -14.28 -20.48
CA ILE A 576 23.25 -15.67 -20.27
C ILE A 576 22.38 -16.09 -21.47
N HIS A 577 22.76 -17.16 -22.15
CA HIS A 577 22.07 -17.60 -23.38
C HIS A 577 20.79 -18.42 -23.12
N HIS A 578 20.45 -18.68 -21.85
CA HIS A 578 19.31 -19.50 -21.45
C HIS A 578 18.17 -18.64 -20.90
N LEU A 579 16.94 -19.10 -21.13
CA LEU A 579 15.71 -18.52 -20.57
C LEU A 579 15.57 -18.97 -19.11
N HIS A 580 15.25 -18.04 -18.21
CA HIS A 580 14.94 -18.31 -16.81
C HIS A 580 13.42 -18.25 -16.60
N LEU A 581 12.86 -19.30 -16.02
CA LEU A 581 11.48 -19.32 -15.54
C LEU A 581 11.49 -19.14 -14.03
N ASP A 582 10.96 -18.03 -13.56
CA ASP A 582 10.75 -17.71 -12.15
C ASP A 582 9.27 -17.94 -11.82
N LEU A 583 8.98 -18.90 -10.94
CA LEU A 583 7.63 -19.15 -10.44
C LEU A 583 7.64 -18.91 -8.94
N SER A 584 6.74 -18.09 -8.42
CA SER A 584 6.56 -17.90 -6.98
C SER A 584 5.10 -18.04 -6.61
N VAL A 585 4.78 -19.13 -5.91
CA VAL A 585 3.45 -19.42 -5.36
C VAL A 585 3.57 -19.44 -3.84
N GLY A 586 2.63 -18.79 -3.16
CA GLY A 586 2.43 -18.95 -1.73
C GLY A 586 0.94 -19.17 -1.45
N VAL A 587 0.60 -20.31 -0.87
CA VAL A 587 -0.74 -20.59 -0.36
C VAL A 587 -0.67 -20.58 1.16
N VAL A 588 -1.50 -19.75 1.78
CA VAL A 588 -1.60 -19.61 3.23
C VAL A 588 -2.86 -20.34 3.71
N PHE A 589 -2.72 -21.19 4.73
CA PHE A 589 -3.79 -21.98 5.34
C PHE A 589 -4.04 -21.55 6.79
#